data_AF-A0A520I347-F1
#
_entry.id   AF-A0A520I347-F1
#
_cell.length_a   1.000
_cell.length_b   1.000
_cell.length_c   1.000
_cell.angle_alpha   90.00
_cell.angle_beta   90.00
_cell.angle_gamma   90.00
#
_symmetry.space_group_name_H-M   'P 1'
#
loop_
_entity.id
_entity.type
_entity.pdbx_description
1 polymer ?
#
loop_
_entity_poly.entity_id
_entity_poly.type
_entity_poly.pdbx_seq_one_letter_code
_entity_poly.pdbx_strand_id
1 'polypeptide(L)'
;MWVNDYFTKEMGIIIVSDELIIERSGKKFFLHHGDGLGPGDRKYKILRKIFRNPLCQWLFALVPPRIGLGIANAWSRGSRAASSQEEVFMGEDNEWLATYAKEQLAREHYDYFVFGHRHLPLDLDLGSESRYINTGEWLKYNSYAVFDGKHLSLKYFEKE
;
A
#
# COMPACT_ATOMS: atom_id res chain seq x y z
N MET A 1 10.75 -2.23 -5.10
CA MET A 1 11.91 -2.39 -4.21
C MET A 1 13.13 -2.98 -4.92
N TRP A 2 13.03 -4.06 -5.71
CA TRP A 2 14.20 -4.79 -6.26
C TRP A 2 14.35 -4.77 -7.78
N VAL A 3 13.55 -3.95 -8.46
CA VAL A 3 13.55 -3.82 -9.93
C VAL A 3 14.48 -2.72 -10.42
N ASN A 4 15.26 -2.10 -9.53
CA ASN A 4 16.14 -0.95 -9.78
C ASN A 4 15.48 0.07 -10.71
N ASP A 5 16.00 0.21 -11.93
CA ASP A 5 15.50 1.13 -12.95
C ASP A 5 14.87 0.41 -14.16
N TYR A 6 14.68 -0.91 -14.09
CA TYR A 6 14.20 -1.72 -15.22
C TYR A 6 12.83 -1.24 -15.72
N PHE A 7 11.83 -1.12 -14.83
CA PHE A 7 10.51 -0.62 -15.23
C PHE A 7 10.52 0.84 -15.68
N THR A 8 11.43 1.64 -15.11
CA THR A 8 11.61 3.03 -15.54
C THR A 8 12.13 3.09 -16.97
N LYS A 9 13.16 2.29 -17.29
CA LYS A 9 13.81 2.26 -18.61
C LYS A 9 12.95 1.61 -19.69
N GLU A 10 12.34 0.46 -19.37
CA GLU A 10 11.62 -0.35 -20.36
C GLU A 10 10.18 0.09 -20.57
N MET A 11 9.54 0.66 -19.55
CA MET A 11 8.11 0.96 -19.56
C MET A 11 7.78 2.42 -19.25
N GLY A 12 8.78 3.26 -18.93
CA GLY A 12 8.56 4.64 -18.52
C GLY A 12 7.85 4.79 -17.18
N ILE A 13 7.81 3.74 -16.35
CA ILE A 13 7.10 3.75 -15.06
C ILE A 13 7.96 4.46 -14.02
N ILE A 14 7.39 5.45 -13.34
CA ILE A 14 8.04 6.13 -12.21
C ILE A 14 7.89 5.25 -10.97
N ILE A 15 9.03 4.91 -10.35
CA ILE A 15 9.05 4.11 -9.12
C ILE A 15 9.01 5.05 -7.92
N VAL A 16 7.90 5.01 -7.17
CA VAL A 16 7.78 5.65 -5.85
C VAL A 16 8.11 4.62 -4.77
N SER A 17 9.03 4.96 -3.87
CA SER A 17 9.55 4.01 -2.87
C SER A 17 8.83 4.05 -1.51
N ASP A 18 8.16 5.16 -1.20
CA ASP A 18 7.37 5.37 0.01
C ASP A 18 6.08 6.10 -0.38
N GLU A 19 5.82 7.28 0.17
CA GLU A 19 4.66 8.09 -0.16
C GLU A 19 4.87 8.93 -1.42
N LEU A 20 3.78 9.11 -2.17
CA LEU A 20 3.69 10.10 -3.22
C LEU A 20 2.67 11.16 -2.79
N ILE A 21 3.15 12.37 -2.57
CA ILE A 21 2.31 13.54 -2.32
C ILE A 21 2.12 14.29 -3.62
N ILE A 22 0.88 14.49 -4.03
CA ILE A 22 0.54 15.27 -5.24
C ILE A 22 -0.58 16.26 -4.97
N GLU A 23 -0.63 17.31 -5.78
CA GLU A 23 -1.75 18.23 -5.84
C GLU A 23 -2.42 18.14 -7.21
N ARG A 24 -3.76 18.00 -7.23
CA ARG A 24 -4.57 17.97 -8.45
C ARG A 24 -5.85 18.74 -8.23
N SER A 25 -6.16 19.69 -9.12
CA SER A 25 -7.36 20.54 -9.00
C SER A 25 -7.48 21.25 -7.64
N GLY A 26 -6.35 21.69 -7.06
CA GLY A 26 -6.32 22.33 -5.74
C GLY A 26 -6.58 21.38 -4.56
N LYS A 27 -6.59 20.06 -4.81
CA LYS A 27 -6.74 19.02 -3.80
C LYS A 27 -5.43 18.29 -3.58
N LYS A 28 -5.06 18.08 -2.32
CA LYS A 28 -3.81 17.43 -1.93
C LYS A 28 -4.04 15.97 -1.58
N PHE A 29 -3.25 15.10 -2.20
CA PHE A 29 -3.34 13.65 -2.07
C PHE A 29 -2.09 13.11 -1.40
N PHE A 30 -2.30 12.21 -0.45
CA PHE A 30 -1.28 11.39 0.14
C PHE A 30 -1.48 9.94 -0.33
N LEU A 31 -0.59 9.47 -1.20
CA LEU A 31 -0.68 8.14 -1.81
C LEU A 31 0.40 7.25 -1.19
N HIS A 32 0.05 6.08 -0.68
CA HIS A 32 1.01 5.11 -0.16
C HIS A 32 0.45 3.69 -0.27
N HIS A 33 1.29 2.64 -0.35
CA HIS A 33 0.77 1.27 -0.40
C HIS A 33 -0.01 0.88 0.88
N GLY A 34 0.55 1.24 2.04
CA GLY A 34 -0.06 1.03 3.37
C GLY A 34 0.75 0.06 4.24
N ASP A 35 1.65 -0.71 3.65
CA ASP A 35 2.53 -1.61 4.37
C ASP A 35 3.45 -0.87 5.35
N GLY A 36 3.56 -1.39 6.56
CA GLY A 36 4.48 -0.85 7.57
C GLY A 36 4.12 0.55 8.10
N LEU A 37 2.95 1.11 7.76
CA LEU A 37 2.39 2.31 8.36
C LEU A 37 1.66 1.98 9.68
N GLY A 38 1.43 3.01 10.50
CA GLY A 38 0.71 2.89 11.77
C GLY A 38 1.45 2.11 12.88
N PRO A 39 0.82 1.92 14.04
CA PRO A 39 1.39 1.16 15.15
C PRO A 39 1.47 -0.35 14.85
N GLY A 40 2.37 -1.06 15.54
CA GLY A 40 2.50 -2.51 15.41
C GLY A 40 3.48 -2.99 14.33
N ASP A 41 3.35 -4.27 13.98
CA ASP A 41 4.05 -4.96 12.90
C ASP A 41 5.59 -4.89 12.91
N ARG A 42 6.17 -4.95 14.12
CA ARG A 42 7.61 -4.77 14.34
C ARG A 42 8.47 -5.75 13.55
N LYS A 43 8.03 -7.01 13.42
CA LYS A 43 8.74 -8.03 12.63
C LYS A 43 8.78 -7.64 11.15
N TYR A 44 7.64 -7.25 10.59
CA TYR A 44 7.55 -6.78 9.20
C TYR A 44 8.41 -5.53 8.97
N LYS A 45 8.36 -4.55 9.87
CA LYS A 45 9.18 -3.32 9.77
C LYS A 45 10.68 -3.61 9.80
N ILE A 46 11.14 -4.55 10.64
CA ILE A 46 12.53 -5.01 10.64
C ILE A 46 12.88 -5.67 9.31
N LEU A 47 12.01 -6.55 8.83
CA LEU A 47 12.22 -7.25 7.56
C LEU A 47 12.26 -6.29 6.37
N ARG A 48 11.39 -5.27 6.34
CA ARG A 48 11.40 -4.19 5.35
C ARG A 48 12.75 -3.46 5.34
N LYS A 49 13.35 -3.19 6.50
CA LYS A 49 14.71 -2.60 6.59
C LYS A 49 15.77 -3.51 5.98
N ILE A 50 15.69 -4.83 6.21
CA ILE A 50 16.61 -5.81 5.60
C ILE A 50 16.44 -5.79 4.07
N PHE A 51 15.20 -5.85 3.58
CA PHE A 51 14.93 -5.84 2.13
C PHE A 51 15.30 -4.53 1.43
N ARG A 52 15.36 -3.41 2.15
CA ARG A 52 15.80 -2.10 1.62
C ARG A 52 17.30 -1.84 1.80
N ASN A 53 18.01 -2.70 2.53
CA ASN A 53 19.44 -2.51 2.75
C ASN A 53 20.23 -2.85 1.46
N PRO A 54 21.05 -1.94 0.91
CA PRO A 54 21.79 -2.18 -0.32
C PRO A 54 22.75 -3.38 -0.25
N LEU A 55 23.36 -3.64 0.92
CA LEU A 55 24.23 -4.80 1.12
C LEU A 55 23.44 -6.10 1.07
N CYS A 56 22.26 -6.16 1.70
CA CYS A 56 21.39 -7.33 1.65
C CYS A 56 20.87 -7.58 0.23
N GLN A 57 20.51 -6.52 -0.50
CA GLN A 57 20.11 -6.61 -1.91
C GLN A 57 21.25 -7.13 -2.79
N TRP A 58 22.47 -6.60 -2.59
CA TRP A 58 23.66 -7.04 -3.30
C TRP A 58 24.00 -8.51 -3.01
N LEU A 59 23.97 -8.92 -1.74
CA LEU A 59 24.19 -10.32 -1.35
C LEU A 59 23.13 -11.25 -1.95
N PHE A 60 21.87 -10.82 -1.97
CA PHE A 60 20.79 -11.61 -2.59
C PHE A 60 20.95 -11.71 -4.11
N ALA A 61 21.47 -10.67 -4.77
CA ALA A 61 21.75 -10.69 -6.21
C ALA A 61 22.81 -11.73 -6.62
N LEU A 62 23.65 -12.19 -5.69
CA LEU A 62 24.61 -13.28 -5.91
C LEU A 62 23.96 -14.67 -5.85
N VAL A 63 22.75 -14.79 -5.29
CA VAL A 63 22.06 -16.07 -5.14
C VAL A 63 21.56 -16.53 -6.51
N PRO A 64 21.84 -17.79 -6.91
CA PRO A 64 21.31 -18.34 -8.16
C PRO A 64 19.78 -18.22 -8.23
N PRO A 65 19.19 -17.76 -9.35
CA PRO A 65 17.75 -17.48 -9.44
C PRO A 65 16.85 -18.67 -9.05
N ARG A 66 17.27 -19.90 -9.37
CA ARG A 66 16.53 -21.12 -8.98
C ARG A 66 16.42 -21.29 -7.47
N ILE A 67 17.49 -20.96 -6.74
CA ILE A 67 17.52 -21.03 -5.27
C ILE A 67 16.67 -19.91 -4.69
N GLY A 68 16.86 -18.67 -5.18
CA GLY A 68 16.09 -17.51 -4.74
C GLY A 68 14.58 -17.72 -4.94
N LEU A 69 14.17 -18.24 -6.10
CA LEU A 69 12.78 -18.57 -6.41
C LEU A 69 12.24 -19.70 -5.50
N GLY A 70 13.06 -20.72 -5.22
CA GLY A 70 12.70 -21.79 -4.28
C GLY A 70 12.39 -21.27 -2.88
N ILE A 71 13.25 -20.40 -2.35
CA ILE A 71 13.06 -19.75 -1.04
C ILE A 71 11.79 -18.90 -1.05
N ALA A 72 11.60 -18.06 -2.07
CA ALA A 72 10.42 -17.21 -2.20
C ALA A 72 9.12 -18.02 -2.23
N ASN A 73 9.10 -19.12 -2.99
CA ASN A 73 7.93 -20.00 -3.07
C ASN A 73 7.61 -20.69 -1.74
N ALA A 74 8.63 -21.20 -1.04
CA ALA A 74 8.45 -21.84 0.26
C ALA A 74 7.87 -20.84 1.29
N TRP A 75 8.43 -19.63 1.34
CA TRP A 75 7.95 -18.59 2.24
C TRP A 75 6.53 -18.14 1.88
N SER A 76 6.24 -17.95 0.60
CA SER A 76 4.92 -17.53 0.13
C SER A 76 3.82 -18.56 0.48
N ARG A 77 4.13 -19.86 0.43
CA ARG A 77 3.21 -20.93 0.89
C ARG A 77 2.93 -20.83 2.39
N GLY A 78 3.97 -20.63 3.22
CA GLY A 78 3.82 -20.48 4.67
C GLY A 78 3.02 -19.23 5.04
N SER A 79 3.27 -18.11 4.36
CA SER A 79 2.54 -16.86 4.57
C SER A 79 1.05 -16.99 4.22
N ARG A 80 0.70 -17.63 3.10
CA ARG A 80 -0.71 -17.90 2.76
C ARG A 80 -1.42 -18.77 3.80
N ALA A 81 -0.74 -19.80 4.32
CA ALA A 81 -1.32 -20.66 5.35
C ALA A 81 -1.58 -19.91 6.66
N ALA A 82 -0.74 -18.93 6.99
CA ALA A 82 -0.90 -18.09 8.18
C ALA A 82 -1.94 -16.96 8.01
N SER A 83 -2.28 -16.59 6.77
CA SER A 83 -3.17 -15.47 6.42
C SER A 83 -4.56 -15.92 5.97
N SER A 84 -5.01 -17.10 6.38
CA SER A 84 -6.25 -17.72 5.91
C SER A 84 -7.54 -17.13 6.50
N GLN A 85 -7.44 -16.20 7.44
CA GLN A 85 -8.59 -15.48 7.96
C GLN A 85 -8.95 -14.33 7.03
N GLU A 86 -10.24 -14.20 6.69
CA GLU A 86 -10.71 -13.03 5.95
C GLU A 86 -10.46 -11.77 6.77
N GLU A 87 -9.97 -10.73 6.10
CA GLU A 87 -9.85 -9.41 6.69
C GLU A 87 -11.25 -8.88 7.00
N VAL A 88 -11.46 -8.48 8.25
CA VAL A 88 -12.72 -7.90 8.73
C VAL A 88 -12.46 -6.48 9.15
N PHE A 89 -13.33 -5.56 8.74
CA PHE A 89 -13.30 -4.18 9.22
C PHE A 89 -13.68 -4.16 10.70
N MET A 90 -12.75 -3.74 11.56
CA MET A 90 -12.91 -3.79 13.02
C MET A 90 -13.38 -2.45 13.61
N GLY A 91 -13.88 -1.54 12.77
CA GLY A 91 -14.20 -0.17 13.15
C GLY A 91 -13.01 0.78 12.99
N GLU A 92 -13.30 2.07 12.82
CA GLU A 92 -12.32 3.10 12.46
C GLU A 92 -11.16 3.23 13.46
N ASP A 93 -11.45 3.11 14.77
CA ASP A 93 -10.43 3.20 15.83
C ASP A 93 -9.47 2.00 15.85
N ASN A 94 -9.86 0.88 15.23
CA ASN A 94 -9.03 -0.32 15.11
C ASN A 94 -8.34 -0.42 13.73
N GLU A 95 -8.60 0.51 12.81
CA GLU A 95 -7.92 0.56 11.51
C GLU A 95 -6.63 1.40 11.61
N TRP A 96 -5.49 0.72 11.75
CA TRP A 96 -4.18 1.36 11.95
C TRP A 96 -3.81 2.37 10.85
N LEU A 97 -4.30 2.17 9.62
CA LEU A 97 -4.10 3.09 8.51
C LEU A 97 -4.92 4.36 8.63
N ALA A 98 -6.16 4.26 9.13
CA ALA A 98 -6.99 5.42 9.40
C ALA A 98 -6.40 6.23 10.57
N THR A 99 -5.92 5.56 11.63
CA THR A 99 -5.17 6.20 12.72
C THR A 99 -3.94 6.92 12.20
N TYR A 100 -3.12 6.25 11.36
CA TYR A 100 -1.94 6.86 10.77
C TYR A 100 -2.28 8.08 9.90
N ALA A 101 -3.37 8.02 9.12
CA ALA A 101 -3.82 9.16 8.32
C ALA A 101 -4.22 10.35 9.21
N LYS A 102 -4.95 10.11 10.31
CA LYS A 102 -5.27 11.15 11.31
C LYS A 102 -4.01 11.76 11.93
N GLU A 103 -3.00 10.96 12.23
CA GLU A 103 -1.71 11.45 12.76
C GLU A 103 -0.97 12.33 11.74
N GLN A 104 -1.01 12.01 10.45
CA GLN A 104 -0.44 12.88 9.40
C GLN A 104 -1.27 14.16 9.26
N LEU A 105 -2.60 14.04 9.31
CA LEU A 105 -3.52 15.16 9.19
C LEU A 105 -3.35 16.20 10.30
N ALA A 106 -2.96 15.76 11.51
CA ALA A 106 -2.63 16.64 12.62
C ALA A 106 -1.37 17.50 12.39
N ARG A 107 -0.51 17.12 11.44
CA ARG A 107 0.72 17.84 11.10
C ARG A 107 0.54 18.75 9.89
N GLU A 108 -0.19 18.26 8.90
CA GLU A 108 -0.39 18.94 7.63
C GLU A 108 -1.71 18.48 7.01
N HIS A 109 -2.44 19.42 6.40
CA HIS A 109 -3.73 19.11 5.78
C HIS A 109 -3.55 18.34 4.46
N TYR A 110 -4.38 17.31 4.26
CA TYR A 110 -4.52 16.55 3.03
C TYR A 110 -6.01 16.29 2.77
N ASP A 111 -6.50 16.54 1.56
CA ASP A 111 -7.91 16.25 1.23
C ASP A 111 -8.16 14.75 1.11
N TYR A 112 -7.19 13.99 0.60
CA TYR A 112 -7.35 12.56 0.34
C TYR A 112 -6.12 11.75 0.74
N PHE A 113 -6.34 10.72 1.54
CA PHE A 113 -5.39 9.62 1.76
C PHE A 113 -5.85 8.43 0.92
N VAL A 114 -4.98 7.92 0.04
CA VAL A 114 -5.28 6.74 -0.79
C VAL A 114 -4.27 5.65 -0.50
N PHE A 115 -4.75 4.57 0.10
CA PHE A 115 -3.96 3.40 0.44
C PHE A 115 -4.48 2.11 -0.22
N GLY A 116 -3.67 1.06 -0.13
CA GLY A 116 -4.07 -0.32 -0.37
C GLY A 116 -3.79 -1.17 0.87
N HIS A 117 -3.19 -2.35 0.68
CA HIS A 117 -2.65 -3.23 1.74
C HIS A 117 -3.67 -3.86 2.72
N ARG A 118 -4.82 -3.25 3.01
CA ARG A 118 -5.88 -3.91 3.81
C ARG A 118 -6.66 -4.95 3.01
N HIS A 119 -6.55 -4.95 1.67
CA HIS A 119 -7.35 -5.79 0.78
C HIS A 119 -8.87 -5.61 0.97
N LEU A 120 -9.29 -4.54 1.67
CA LEU A 120 -10.67 -4.18 1.90
C LEU A 120 -10.95 -2.82 1.26
N PRO A 121 -12.00 -2.70 0.43
CA PRO A 121 -12.44 -1.41 -0.07
C PRO A 121 -13.01 -0.61 1.11
N LEU A 122 -12.41 0.54 1.41
CA LEU A 122 -12.84 1.42 2.50
C LEU A 122 -12.93 2.85 2.00
N ASP A 123 -13.94 3.57 2.48
CA ASP A 123 -14.12 4.99 2.27
C ASP A 123 -14.57 5.61 3.58
N LEU A 124 -13.62 6.17 4.32
CA LEU A 124 -13.82 6.72 5.66
C LEU A 124 -13.64 8.24 5.65
N ASP A 125 -14.54 8.93 6.34
CA ASP A 125 -14.37 10.35 6.66
C ASP A 125 -13.40 10.49 7.84
N LEU A 126 -12.32 11.26 7.65
CA LEU A 126 -11.35 11.53 8.72
C LEU A 126 -11.65 12.85 9.46
N GLY A 127 -12.71 13.56 9.06
CA GLY A 127 -13.01 14.93 9.48
C GLY A 127 -12.12 15.96 8.79
N SER A 128 -12.33 17.24 9.09
CA SER A 128 -11.57 18.37 8.52
C SER A 128 -11.57 18.41 6.99
N GLU A 129 -12.65 17.96 6.34
CA GLU A 129 -12.76 17.84 4.87
C GLU A 129 -11.76 16.83 4.25
N SER A 130 -11.23 15.90 5.06
CA SER A 130 -10.28 14.88 4.64
C SER A 130 -10.91 13.50 4.58
N ARG A 131 -10.60 12.72 3.53
CA ARG A 131 -11.10 11.34 3.37
C ARG A 131 -9.97 10.33 3.25
N TYR A 132 -10.21 9.13 3.76
CA TYR A 132 -9.35 7.97 3.59
C TYR A 132 -10.02 6.94 2.69
N ILE A 133 -9.37 6.62 1.57
CA ILE A 133 -9.76 5.58 0.64
C ILE A 133 -8.77 4.43 0.72
N ASN A 134 -9.27 3.22 0.94
CA ASN A 134 -8.55 1.99 0.67
C ASN A 134 -9.08 1.37 -0.62
N THR A 135 -8.21 1.11 -1.59
CA THR A 135 -8.64 0.60 -2.90
C THR A 135 -9.07 -0.86 -2.88
N GLY A 136 -8.85 -1.59 -1.78
CA GLY A 136 -9.15 -3.01 -1.68
C GLY A 136 -8.25 -3.88 -2.56
N GLU A 137 -8.81 -4.96 -3.09
CA GLU A 137 -8.12 -5.86 -4.02
C GLU A 137 -9.01 -6.26 -5.20
N TRP A 138 -8.35 -6.68 -6.29
CA TRP A 138 -8.99 -7.13 -7.52
C TRP A 138 -9.47 -8.60 -7.51
N LEU A 139 -9.11 -9.42 -6.51
CA LEU A 139 -9.52 -10.83 -6.52
C LEU A 139 -10.97 -10.99 -6.07
N LYS A 140 -11.39 -10.24 -5.04
CA LYS A 140 -12.75 -10.28 -4.49
C LYS A 140 -13.61 -9.09 -4.92
N TYR A 141 -13.05 -7.87 -4.95
CA TYR A 141 -13.86 -6.65 -5.05
C TYR A 141 -13.77 -5.95 -6.41
N ASN A 142 -12.66 -6.09 -7.14
CA ASN A 142 -12.42 -5.35 -8.39
C ASN A 142 -12.61 -3.82 -8.20
N SER A 143 -12.22 -3.31 -7.05
CA SER A 143 -12.41 -1.91 -6.65
C SER A 143 -11.24 -1.01 -7.09
N TYR A 144 -11.54 0.26 -7.37
CA TYR A 144 -10.57 1.26 -7.80
C TYR A 144 -11.04 2.67 -7.44
N ALA A 145 -10.10 3.59 -7.20
CA ALA A 145 -10.42 4.98 -6.88
C ALA A 145 -10.44 5.86 -8.15
N VAL A 146 -11.43 6.75 -8.26
CA VAL A 146 -11.57 7.70 -9.37
C VAL A 146 -11.69 9.11 -8.84
N PHE A 147 -10.79 9.97 -9.28
CA PHE A 147 -10.89 11.42 -9.08
C PHE A 147 -11.40 12.07 -10.36
N ASP A 148 -12.55 12.73 -10.30
CA ASP A 148 -13.18 13.38 -11.46
C ASP A 148 -12.75 14.83 -11.67
N GLY A 149 -11.75 15.29 -10.91
CA GLY A 149 -11.29 16.67 -10.87
C GLY A 149 -11.92 17.50 -9.75
N LYS A 150 -12.94 16.98 -9.06
CA LYS A 150 -13.57 17.61 -7.90
C LYS A 150 -13.61 16.67 -6.70
N HIS A 151 -14.04 15.43 -6.90
CA HIS A 151 -14.31 14.47 -5.83
C HIS A 151 -13.62 13.14 -6.12
N LEU A 152 -13.02 12.56 -5.09
CA LEU A 152 -12.51 11.19 -5.11
C LEU A 152 -13.62 10.23 -4.69
N SER A 153 -13.82 9.16 -5.47
CA SER A 153 -14.83 8.13 -5.23
C SER A 153 -14.23 6.74 -5.38
N LEU A 154 -14.64 5.80 -4.53
CA LEU A 154 -14.32 4.38 -4.68
C LEU A 154 -15.37 3.72 -5.58
N LYS A 155 -14.94 3.14 -6.70
CA LYS A 155 -15.78 2.48 -7.68
C LYS A 155 -15.45 1.00 -7.77
N TYR A 156 -16.36 0.25 -8.37
CA TYR A 156 -16.25 -1.20 -8.57
C TYR A 156 -16.36 -1.50 -10.05
N PHE A 157 -15.50 -2.39 -10.54
CA PHE A 157 -15.59 -2.87 -11.91
C PHE A 157 -16.54 -4.06 -11.95
N GLU A 158 -17.69 -3.87 -12.57
CA GLU A 158 -18.62 -4.94 -12.89
C GLU A 158 -18.24 -5.49 -14.27
N LYS A 159 -18.01 -6.80 -14.33
CA LYS A 159 -17.80 -7.49 -15.60
C LYS A 159 -19.18 -7.86 -16.14
N GLU A 160 -19.59 -7.25 -17.26
CA GLU A 160 -20.77 -7.66 -18.02
C GLU A 160 -20.74 -9.16 -18.38
#